data_AF-A0A7X6WYG1-F1
#
_entry.id   AF-A0A7X6WYG1-F1
#
_cell.length_a   1.000
_cell.length_b   1.000
_cell.length_c   1.000
_cell.angle_alpha   90.00
_cell.angle_beta   90.00
_cell.angle_gamma   90.00
#
_symmetry.space_group_name_H-M   'P 1'
#
loop_
_entity.id
_entity.type
_entity.pdbx_description
1 polymer ?
#
loop_
_entity_poly.entity_id
_entity_poly.type
_entity_poly.pdbx_seq_one_letter_code
_entity_poly.pdbx_strand_id
1 'polypeptide(L)'
;MKHGFGSTGSGSSYHLSGELFNKVMDVSMVHVPYTSPGAVFTDLLGGRLQLALPGITAAAPMVKDGRLNAVAVMSGTRSEVMPDVPTTTELGQPELKSETWFGVLAPAGTRPDVIEKINGALNAALQTSEFRARLVQMGFTTMGGTPQEFVDTLAEDIEKWGEIVKFSGAQRD
;
A
#
# COMPACT_ATOMS: atom_id res chain seq x y z
N MET A 1 -19.68 15.44 14.29
CA MET A 1 -18.74 15.77 13.21
C MET A 1 -18.55 14.51 12.37
N LYS A 2 -18.56 14.60 11.04
CA LYS A 2 -18.17 13.45 10.20
C LYS A 2 -16.66 13.27 10.35
N HIS A 3 -16.21 12.09 10.77
CA HIS A 3 -14.78 11.76 10.84
C HIS A 3 -14.25 11.62 9.41
N GLY A 4 -13.04 12.10 9.14
CA GLY A 4 -12.43 12.08 7.81
C GLY A 4 -11.05 11.43 7.81
N PHE A 5 -10.71 10.79 6.69
CA PHE A 5 -9.38 10.26 6.44
C PHE A 5 -8.73 10.93 5.23
N GLY A 6 -7.44 11.21 5.33
CA GLY A 6 -6.66 11.78 4.23
C GLY A 6 -5.95 10.72 3.39
N SER A 7 -5.92 10.94 2.08
CA SER A 7 -5.05 10.19 1.15
C SER A 7 -4.39 11.11 0.12
N THR A 8 -3.41 10.60 -0.62
CA THR A 8 -2.76 11.33 -1.72
C THR A 8 -3.51 11.16 -3.05
N GLY A 9 -4.76 11.62 -3.10
CA GLY A 9 -5.54 11.77 -4.34
C GLY A 9 -6.66 10.73 -4.52
N SER A 10 -7.69 11.14 -5.27
CA SER A 10 -8.84 10.32 -5.66
C SER A 10 -8.40 9.12 -6.50
N GLY A 11 -8.96 7.95 -6.19
CA GLY A 11 -8.64 6.69 -6.86
C GLY A 11 -7.21 6.15 -6.65
N SER A 12 -6.40 6.76 -5.76
CA SER A 12 -5.09 6.20 -5.37
C SER A 12 -5.26 4.92 -4.54
N SER A 13 -4.24 4.06 -4.48
CA SER A 13 -4.24 2.88 -3.60
C SER A 13 -4.54 3.25 -2.14
N TYR A 14 -4.04 4.41 -1.68
CA TYR A 14 -4.29 4.93 -0.32
C TYR A 14 -5.72 5.41 -0.09
N HIS A 15 -6.39 5.94 -1.12
CA HIS A 15 -7.83 6.19 -1.04
C HIS A 15 -8.58 4.86 -0.87
N LEU A 16 -8.26 3.87 -1.71
CA LEU A 16 -8.90 2.56 -1.62
C LEU A 16 -8.59 1.83 -0.30
N SER A 17 -7.42 2.02 0.31
CA SER A 17 -7.12 1.52 1.66
C SER A 17 -8.10 2.07 2.70
N GLY A 18 -8.49 3.35 2.58
CA GLY A 18 -9.45 3.96 3.50
C GLY A 18 -10.87 3.50 3.27
N GLU A 19 -11.24 3.27 2.03
CA GLU A 19 -12.54 2.67 1.71
C GLU A 19 -12.61 1.18 2.10
N LEU A 20 -11.50 0.45 2.00
CA LEU A 20 -11.38 -0.89 2.57
C LEU A 20 -11.58 -0.85 4.08
N PHE A 21 -10.96 0.11 4.77
CA PHE A 21 -11.15 0.29 6.21
C PHE A 21 -12.61 0.61 6.55
N ASN A 22 -13.25 1.53 5.82
CA ASN A 22 -14.68 1.83 5.97
C ASN A 22 -15.53 0.55 5.83
N LYS A 23 -15.29 -0.26 4.78
CA LYS A 23 -16.03 -1.49 4.51
C LYS A 23 -15.86 -2.53 5.62
N VAL A 24 -14.62 -2.84 6.00
CA VAL A 24 -14.30 -3.92 6.95
C VAL A 24 -14.68 -3.55 8.38
N MET A 25 -14.50 -2.29 8.77
CA MET A 25 -14.81 -1.83 10.12
C MET A 25 -16.26 -1.38 10.30
N ASP A 26 -17.07 -1.43 9.23
CA ASP A 26 -18.45 -0.94 9.19
C ASP A 26 -18.57 0.52 9.70
N VAL A 27 -17.71 1.40 9.15
CA VAL A 27 -17.70 2.83 9.46
C VAL A 27 -17.84 3.67 8.18
N SER A 28 -18.23 4.93 8.35
CA SER A 28 -18.44 5.86 7.24
C SER A 28 -17.60 7.12 7.39
N MET A 29 -16.27 6.98 7.28
CA MET A 29 -15.37 8.14 7.24
C MET A 29 -15.39 8.80 5.87
N VAL A 30 -15.29 10.12 5.85
CA VAL A 30 -15.23 10.91 4.61
C VAL A 30 -13.80 10.95 4.08
N HIS A 31 -13.60 10.55 2.83
CA HIS A 31 -12.34 10.74 2.14
C HIS A 31 -12.07 12.23 1.89
N VAL A 32 -10.86 12.69 2.24
CA VAL A 32 -10.36 14.02 1.91
C VAL A 32 -9.12 13.85 1.02
N PRO A 33 -9.18 14.21 -0.28
CA PRO A 33 -8.06 14.06 -1.19
C PRO A 33 -7.04 15.19 -1.02
N TYR A 34 -5.75 14.84 -1.03
CA TYR A 34 -4.64 15.80 -1.04
C TYR A 34 -3.68 15.50 -2.20
N THR A 35 -2.89 16.51 -2.59
CA THR A 35 -1.89 16.39 -3.66
C THR A 35 -0.53 15.87 -3.18
N SER A 36 -0.30 15.77 -1.86
CA SER A 36 0.95 15.29 -1.29
C SER A 36 0.76 14.69 0.11
N PRO A 37 1.63 13.76 0.55
CA PRO A 37 1.63 13.27 1.92
C PRO A 37 1.82 14.38 2.97
N GLY A 38 2.66 15.38 2.66
CA GLY A 38 2.94 16.49 3.57
C GLY A 38 1.67 17.26 3.96
N ALA A 39 0.79 17.53 2.99
CA ALA A 39 -0.48 18.20 3.25
C ALA A 39 -1.43 17.36 4.12
N VAL A 40 -1.48 16.03 3.90
CA VAL A 40 -2.23 15.10 4.77
C VAL A 40 -1.72 15.19 6.21
N PHE A 41 -0.40 15.17 6.40
CA PHE A 41 0.21 15.21 7.73
C PHE A 41 0.00 16.53 8.44
N THR A 42 0.03 17.66 7.73
CA THR A 42 -0.30 18.97 8.31
C THR A 42 -1.71 18.99 8.89
N ASP A 43 -2.70 18.51 8.15
CA ASP A 43 -4.09 18.51 8.61
C ASP A 43 -4.37 17.45 9.68
N LEU A 44 -3.65 16.32 9.66
CA LEU A 44 -3.69 15.33 10.74
C LEU A 44 -3.12 15.90 12.05
N LEU A 45 -1.93 16.50 12.01
CA LEU A 45 -1.30 17.12 13.18
C LEU A 45 -2.10 18.32 13.71
N GLY A 46 -2.76 19.05 12.81
CA GLY A 46 -3.65 20.17 13.15
C GLY A 46 -5.03 19.73 13.67
N GLY A 47 -5.32 18.43 13.75
CA GLY A 47 -6.60 17.89 14.23
C GLY A 47 -7.78 18.04 13.26
N ARG A 48 -7.53 18.43 12.00
CA ARG A 48 -8.56 18.54 10.96
C ARG A 48 -8.93 17.18 10.39
N LEU A 49 -7.96 16.27 10.30
CA LEU A 49 -8.17 14.85 10.01
C LEU A 49 -8.04 14.02 11.28
N GLN A 50 -8.77 12.91 11.34
CA GLN A 50 -8.69 11.97 12.46
C GLN A 50 -7.82 10.76 12.11
N LEU A 51 -7.72 10.44 10.82
CA LEU A 51 -6.91 9.34 10.32
C LEU A 51 -6.20 9.76 9.03
N ALA A 52 -5.03 9.17 8.79
CA ALA A 52 -4.38 9.19 7.49
C ALA A 52 -3.96 7.77 7.13
N LEU A 53 -3.99 7.45 5.85
CA LEU A 53 -3.53 6.18 5.31
C LEU A 53 -2.41 6.43 4.29
N PRO A 54 -1.26 6.97 4.73
CA PRO A 54 -0.16 7.33 3.85
C PRO A 54 0.63 6.09 3.41
N GLY A 55 1.48 6.28 2.39
CA GLY A 55 2.58 5.36 2.15
C GLY A 55 3.53 5.28 3.34
N ILE A 56 3.95 4.07 3.68
CA ILE A 56 4.78 3.81 4.87
C ILE A 56 6.09 4.61 4.86
N THR A 57 6.68 4.82 3.69
CA THR A 57 7.93 5.57 3.49
C THR A 57 7.78 7.04 3.83
N ALA A 58 6.61 7.64 3.56
CA ALA A 58 6.32 9.02 3.91
C ALA A 58 6.05 9.18 5.41
N ALA A 59 5.44 8.17 6.05
CA ALA A 59 5.10 8.21 7.47
C ALA A 59 6.28 7.83 8.39
N ALA A 60 7.17 6.92 7.97
CA ALA A 60 8.23 6.35 8.82
C ALA A 60 9.10 7.40 9.53
N PRO A 61 9.60 8.45 8.85
CA PRO A 61 10.38 9.49 9.54
C PRO A 61 9.58 10.21 10.62
N MET A 62 8.32 10.54 10.35
CA MET A 62 7.48 11.28 11.29
C MET A 62 7.03 10.41 12.49
N VAL A 63 6.85 9.11 12.28
CA VAL A 63 6.58 8.14 13.35
C VAL A 63 7.81 7.96 14.23
N LYS A 64 8.99 7.80 13.60
CA LYS A 64 10.27 7.69 14.31
C LYS A 64 10.59 8.93 15.14
N ASP A 65 10.25 10.12 14.64
CA ASP A 65 10.41 11.39 15.34
C ASP A 65 9.32 11.65 16.40
N GLY A 66 8.38 10.70 16.60
CA GLY A 66 7.30 10.81 17.60
C GLY A 66 6.21 11.84 17.26
N ARG A 67 6.22 12.38 16.03
CA ARG A 67 5.24 13.38 15.58
C ARG A 67 3.92 12.74 15.17
N LEU A 68 3.98 11.53 14.62
CA LEU A 68 2.80 10.74 14.26
C LEU A 68 2.74 9.48 15.12
N ASN A 69 1.53 9.13 15.55
CA ASN A 69 1.26 7.85 16.20
C ASN A 69 0.80 6.83 15.15
N ALA A 70 1.65 5.84 14.84
CA ALA A 70 1.28 4.76 13.95
C ALA A 70 0.45 3.69 14.68
N VAL A 71 -0.77 3.45 14.22
CA VAL A 71 -1.68 2.48 14.84
C VAL A 71 -1.40 1.06 14.36
N ALA A 72 -1.29 0.86 13.05
CA ALA A 72 -1.02 -0.43 12.43
C ALA A 72 -0.41 -0.28 11.03
N VAL A 73 0.34 -1.29 10.60
CA VAL A 73 0.70 -1.49 9.19
C VAL A 73 -0.33 -2.41 8.54
N MET A 74 -0.95 -1.99 7.43
CA MET A 74 -1.97 -2.76 6.70
C MET A 74 -1.33 -3.89 5.86
N SER A 75 -0.67 -4.84 6.50
CA SER A 75 0.11 -5.93 5.87
C SER A 75 -0.04 -7.26 6.61
N GLY A 76 0.48 -8.33 5.99
CA GLY A 76 0.64 -9.61 6.66
C GLY A 76 1.77 -9.60 7.69
N THR A 77 2.88 -8.92 7.40
CA THR A 77 4.11 -8.91 8.20
C THR A 77 4.58 -7.50 8.51
N ARG A 78 5.30 -7.34 9.62
CA ARG A 78 5.82 -6.03 10.05
C ARG A 78 6.81 -5.49 9.02
N SER A 79 6.83 -4.17 8.88
CA SER A 79 7.80 -3.50 8.03
C SER A 79 9.12 -3.28 8.76
N GLU A 80 10.24 -3.51 8.09
CA GLU A 80 11.57 -3.24 8.63
C GLU A 80 11.80 -1.76 8.95
N VAL A 81 11.09 -0.84 8.30
CA VAL A 81 11.18 0.61 8.58
C VAL A 81 10.27 1.07 9.72
N MET A 82 9.38 0.21 10.20
CA MET A 82 8.50 0.43 11.37
C MET A 82 8.33 -0.87 12.18
N PRO A 83 9.42 -1.46 12.70
CA PRO A 83 9.37 -2.81 13.29
C PRO A 83 8.56 -2.87 14.59
N ASP A 84 8.40 -1.74 15.27
CA ASP A 84 7.66 -1.66 16.53
C ASP A 84 6.15 -1.53 16.32
N VAL A 85 5.70 -1.17 15.11
CA VAL A 85 4.29 -0.99 14.78
C VAL A 85 3.67 -2.34 14.42
N PRO A 86 2.55 -2.75 15.06
CA PRO A 86 1.91 -4.01 14.75
C PRO A 86 1.26 -4.02 13.36
N THR A 87 1.03 -5.19 12.80
CA THR A 87 0.24 -5.32 11.57
C THR A 87 -1.25 -5.44 11.86
N THR A 88 -2.10 -5.12 10.89
CA THR A 88 -3.54 -5.40 11.02
C THR A 88 -3.80 -6.89 11.20
N THR A 89 -2.98 -7.76 10.61
CA THR A 89 -3.07 -9.22 10.81
C THR A 89 -2.78 -9.62 12.26
N GLU A 90 -1.73 -9.07 12.87
CA GLU A 90 -1.40 -9.30 14.29
C GLU A 90 -2.50 -8.78 15.24
N LEU A 91 -3.22 -7.74 14.83
CA LEU A 91 -4.37 -7.18 15.54
C LEU A 91 -5.68 -7.94 15.28
N GLY A 92 -5.64 -9.07 14.57
CA GLY A 92 -6.83 -9.89 14.29
C GLY A 92 -7.71 -9.34 13.17
N GLN A 93 -7.19 -8.44 12.34
CA GLN A 93 -7.88 -7.80 11.20
C GLN A 93 -7.16 -8.11 9.87
N PRO A 94 -7.05 -9.39 9.45
CA PRO A 94 -6.37 -9.76 8.21
C PRO A 94 -7.08 -9.25 6.93
N GLU A 95 -8.37 -8.93 7.02
CA GLU A 95 -9.15 -8.36 5.91
C GLU A 95 -8.74 -6.91 5.58
N LEU A 96 -8.10 -6.21 6.52
CA LEU A 96 -7.56 -4.86 6.33
C LEU A 96 -6.21 -4.84 5.60
N LYS A 97 -5.66 -5.97 5.15
CA LYS A 97 -4.41 -5.95 4.38
C LYS A 97 -4.57 -5.11 3.13
N SER A 98 -3.63 -4.18 2.91
CA SER A 98 -3.61 -3.27 1.77
C SER A 98 -2.17 -2.97 1.38
N GLU A 99 -1.50 -3.99 0.85
CA GLU A 99 -0.10 -3.90 0.45
C GLU A 99 -0.01 -3.33 -0.98
N THR A 100 0.91 -2.39 -1.20
CA THR A 100 1.17 -1.85 -2.53
C THR A 100 2.40 -2.56 -3.10
N TRP A 101 2.24 -3.21 -4.24
CA TRP A 101 3.32 -3.88 -4.94
C TRP A 101 3.68 -3.17 -6.26
N PHE A 102 4.87 -3.46 -6.76
CA PHE A 102 5.35 -2.99 -8.05
C PHE A 102 5.78 -4.19 -8.88
N GLY A 103 5.37 -4.22 -10.14
CA GLY A 103 5.69 -5.32 -11.06
C GLY A 103 6.00 -4.81 -12.46
N VAL A 104 6.55 -5.69 -13.28
CA VAL A 104 6.90 -5.41 -14.68
C VAL A 104 5.94 -6.18 -15.58
N LEU A 105 5.22 -5.46 -16.43
CA LEU A 105 4.35 -6.03 -17.46
C LEU A 105 5.02 -5.93 -18.82
N ALA A 106 4.73 -6.89 -19.70
CA ALA A 106 5.16 -6.90 -21.09
C ALA A 106 3.94 -6.80 -22.02
N PRO A 107 4.09 -6.32 -23.28
CA PRO A 107 3.01 -6.28 -24.24
C PRO A 107 2.34 -7.65 -24.45
N ALA A 108 1.03 -7.64 -24.73
CA ALA A 108 0.30 -8.85 -25.07
C ALA A 108 0.93 -9.57 -26.28
N GLY A 109 1.07 -10.89 -26.17
CA GLY A 109 1.72 -11.71 -27.21
C GLY A 109 3.25 -11.74 -27.14
N THR A 110 3.87 -11.15 -26.11
CA THR A 110 5.32 -11.33 -25.86
C THR A 110 5.62 -12.83 -25.71
N ARG A 111 6.65 -13.31 -26.41
CA ARG A 111 7.00 -14.74 -26.42
C ARG A 111 7.36 -15.24 -25.01
N PRO A 112 6.98 -16.48 -24.63
CA PRO A 112 7.27 -17.03 -23.30
C PRO A 112 8.76 -17.00 -22.92
N ASP A 113 9.66 -17.32 -23.85
CA ASP A 113 11.10 -17.33 -23.59
C ASP A 113 11.68 -15.93 -23.29
N VAL A 114 11.07 -14.88 -23.84
CA VAL A 114 11.43 -13.48 -23.51
C VAL A 114 10.96 -13.13 -22.10
N ILE A 115 9.75 -13.56 -21.71
CA ILE A 115 9.20 -13.37 -20.36
C ILE A 115 10.09 -14.07 -19.32
N GLU A 116 10.45 -15.32 -19.57
CA GLU A 116 11.33 -16.11 -18.70
C GLU A 116 12.70 -15.45 -18.54
N LYS A 117 13.29 -14.96 -19.63
CA LYS A 117 14.58 -14.26 -19.58
C LYS A 117 14.52 -12.98 -18.74
N ILE A 118 13.46 -12.18 -18.90
CA ILE A 118 13.28 -10.94 -18.12
C ILE A 118 13.04 -11.28 -16.64
N ASN A 119 12.15 -12.22 -16.35
CA ASN A 119 11.87 -12.66 -14.98
C ASN A 119 13.12 -13.20 -14.29
N GLY A 120 13.90 -14.04 -14.98
CA GLY A 120 15.17 -14.56 -14.46
C GLY A 120 16.17 -13.46 -14.12
N ALA A 121 16.30 -12.45 -14.98
CA ALA A 121 17.18 -11.31 -14.73
C ALA A 121 16.72 -10.46 -13.53
N LEU A 122 15.41 -10.22 -13.39
CA LEU A 122 14.83 -9.49 -12.25
C LEU A 122 15.03 -10.26 -10.94
N ASN A 123 14.77 -11.57 -10.94
CA ASN A 123 15.00 -12.42 -9.77
C ASN A 123 16.48 -12.43 -9.38
N ALA A 124 17.40 -12.52 -10.34
CA ALA A 124 18.84 -12.45 -10.06
C ALA A 124 19.24 -11.11 -9.44
N ALA A 125 18.71 -9.98 -9.94
CA ALA A 125 18.96 -8.66 -9.37
C ALA A 125 18.46 -8.54 -7.93
N LEU A 126 17.27 -9.09 -7.63
CA LEU A 126 16.69 -9.11 -6.28
C LEU A 126 17.53 -9.90 -5.25
N GLN A 127 18.37 -10.83 -5.71
CA GLN A 127 19.31 -11.56 -4.84
C GLN A 127 20.59 -10.79 -4.53
N THR A 128 20.86 -9.68 -5.22
CA THR A 128 22.06 -8.88 -4.92
C THR A 128 21.84 -8.05 -3.66
N SER A 129 22.83 -8.07 -2.76
CA SER A 129 22.75 -7.37 -1.47
C SER A 129 22.58 -5.87 -1.63
N GLU A 130 23.28 -5.26 -2.60
CA GLU A 130 23.19 -3.81 -2.88
C GLU A 130 21.77 -3.41 -3.31
N PHE A 131 21.18 -4.14 -4.26
CA PHE A 131 19.84 -3.82 -4.76
C PHE A 131 18.78 -4.03 -3.68
N ARG A 132 18.85 -5.16 -2.97
CA ARG A 132 17.93 -5.45 -1.86
C ARG A 132 18.04 -4.42 -0.74
N ALA A 133 19.27 -4.05 -0.34
CA ALA A 133 19.48 -3.04 0.70
C ALA A 133 18.89 -1.69 0.31
N ARG A 134 19.03 -1.28 -0.97
CA ARG A 134 18.45 -0.03 -1.45
C ARG A 134 16.92 -0.06 -1.43
N LEU A 135 16.30 -1.17 -1.83
CA LEU A 135 14.85 -1.34 -1.75
C LEU A 135 14.34 -1.28 -0.30
N VAL A 136 15.02 -1.97 0.62
CA VAL A 136 14.71 -1.94 2.06
C VAL A 136 14.85 -0.54 2.66
N GLN A 137 15.92 0.19 2.31
CA GLN A 137 16.08 1.60 2.73
C GLN A 137 14.95 2.49 2.21
N MET A 138 14.42 2.17 1.04
CA MET A 138 13.25 2.81 0.45
C MET A 138 11.94 2.25 1.00
N GLY A 139 11.95 1.37 2.01
CA GLY A 139 10.76 0.81 2.67
C GLY A 139 10.04 -0.29 1.90
N PHE A 140 10.69 -0.90 0.90
CA PHE A 140 10.14 -2.00 0.12
C PHE A 140 10.61 -3.35 0.61
N THR A 141 9.71 -4.33 0.53
CA THR A 141 10.03 -5.76 0.69
C THR A 141 10.18 -6.39 -0.69
N THR A 142 11.20 -7.22 -0.88
CA THR A 142 11.42 -7.96 -2.13
C THR A 142 10.57 -9.22 -2.16
N MET A 143 9.74 -9.40 -3.20
CA MET A 143 8.92 -10.61 -3.39
C MET A 143 9.59 -11.61 -4.36
N GLY A 144 10.02 -11.14 -5.54
CA GLY A 144 10.50 -12.01 -6.63
C GLY A 144 9.37 -12.93 -7.13
N GLY A 145 9.74 -14.12 -7.60
CA GLY A 145 8.79 -15.18 -7.96
C GLY A 145 8.66 -15.43 -9.45
N THR A 146 7.72 -16.28 -9.82
CA THR A 146 7.42 -16.69 -11.18
C THR A 146 6.47 -15.71 -11.87
N PRO A 147 6.44 -15.69 -13.22
CA PRO A 147 5.44 -14.91 -13.94
C PRO A 147 4.00 -15.30 -13.60
N GLN A 148 3.74 -16.58 -13.32
CA GLN A 148 2.40 -17.06 -12.98
C GLN A 148 1.95 -16.56 -11.60
N GLU A 149 2.81 -16.63 -10.58
CA GLU A 149 2.50 -16.08 -9.25
C GLU A 149 2.14 -14.58 -9.31
N PHE A 150 2.81 -13.83 -10.18
CA PHE A 150 2.50 -12.42 -10.40
C PHE A 150 1.15 -12.23 -11.11
N VAL A 151 0.80 -13.08 -12.07
CA VAL A 151 -0.53 -13.07 -12.73
C VAL A 151 -1.63 -13.37 -11.70
N ASP A 152 -1.42 -14.36 -10.84
CA ASP A 152 -2.40 -14.74 -9.81
C ASP A 152 -2.60 -13.60 -8.82
N THR A 153 -1.50 -12.98 -8.34
CA THR A 153 -1.53 -11.80 -7.47
C THR A 153 -2.30 -10.64 -8.12
N LEU A 154 -2.03 -10.36 -9.40
CA LEU A 154 -2.72 -9.30 -10.13
C LEU A 154 -4.22 -9.57 -10.28
N ALA A 155 -4.61 -10.82 -10.55
CA ALA A 155 -6.01 -11.21 -10.69
C ALA A 155 -6.78 -11.04 -9.37
N GLU A 156 -6.20 -11.51 -8.25
CA GLU A 156 -6.76 -11.36 -6.91
C GLU A 156 -6.95 -9.87 -6.54
N ASP A 157 -5.96 -9.04 -6.84
CA ASP A 157 -6.03 -7.61 -6.57
C ASP A 157 -7.06 -6.89 -7.44
N ILE A 158 -7.18 -7.26 -8.72
CA ILE A 158 -8.22 -6.70 -9.60
C ILE A 158 -9.61 -6.99 -9.04
N GLU A 159 -9.85 -8.23 -8.58
CA GLU A 159 -11.13 -8.62 -7.98
C GLU A 159 -11.40 -7.82 -6.72
N LYS A 160 -10.48 -7.88 -5.75
CA LYS A 160 -10.60 -7.20 -4.46
C LYS A 160 -10.81 -5.69 -4.62
N TRP A 161 -9.96 -5.01 -5.37
CA TRP A 161 -10.04 -3.55 -5.52
C TRP A 161 -11.25 -3.15 -6.37
N GLY A 162 -11.65 -3.98 -7.33
CA GLY A 162 -12.90 -3.81 -8.08
C GLY A 162 -14.13 -3.79 -7.17
N GLU A 163 -14.17 -4.64 -6.14
CA GLU A 163 -15.24 -4.58 -5.13
C GLU A 163 -15.21 -3.29 -4.31
N ILE A 164 -14.04 -2.86 -3.85
CA ILE A 164 -13.91 -1.65 -3.03
C ILE A 164 -14.31 -0.41 -3.81
N VAL A 165 -13.94 -0.31 -5.09
CA VAL A 165 -14.35 0.78 -5.98
C VAL A 165 -15.88 0.81 -6.12
N LYS A 166 -16.52 -0.36 -6.32
CA LYS A 166 -17.99 -0.45 -6.41
C LYS A 166 -18.67 -0.07 -5.09
N PHE A 167 -18.11 -0.50 -3.96
CA PHE A 167 -18.62 -0.19 -2.63
C PHE A 167 -18.56 1.31 -2.31
N SER A 168 -17.42 1.95 -2.56
CA SER A 168 -17.21 3.36 -2.20
C SER A 168 -17.80 4.34 -3.21
N GLY A 169 -18.05 3.89 -4.44
CA GLY A 169 -18.37 4.79 -5.55
C GLY A 169 -17.18 5.65 -5.99
N ALA A 170 -15.96 5.30 -5.60
CA ALA A 170 -14.75 6.02 -5.98
C ALA A 170 -14.60 6.12 -7.50
N GLN A 171 -14.28 7.31 -7.99
CA GLN A 171 -13.96 7.56 -9.40
C GLN A 171 -12.59 8.22 -9.50
N ARG A 172 -11.95 8.08 -10.66
CA ARG A 172 -10.85 8.98 -11.03
C ARG A 172 -11.47 10.32 -11.44
N ASP A 173 -10.85 11.40 -10.99
CA ASP A 173 -11.18 12.76 -11.43
C ASP A 173 -10.95 12.91 -12.95
#